data_AF-A0A7Z0EQF9-F1
#
_entry.id   AF-A0A7Z0EQF9-F1
#
_cell.length_a   1.000
_cell.length_b   1.000
_cell.length_c   1.000
_cell.angle_alpha   90.00
_cell.angle_beta   90.00
_cell.angle_gamma   90.00
#
_symmetry.space_group_name_H-M   'P 1'
#
loop_
_entity.id
_entity.type
_entity.pdbx_description
1 polymer ?
#
loop_
_entity_poly.entity_id
_entity_poly.type
_entity_poly.pdbx_seq_one_letter_code
_entity_poly.pdbx_strand_id
1 'polypeptide(L)'
;MLVLTGIEDGTADPVIHHLSQRGVPVVRMDPGDFPSAMTVEAEFGGDRWRGSAREAFRGVDLESVRGVYYRRPSQFTLTAGMSAPEQRWAYREARMGLGGVLLSLDCLWINQPSKMSAAEY
;
A
#
# COMPACT_ATOMS: atom_id res chain seq x y z
N MET A 1 7.47 -4.00 -9.00
CA MET A 1 7.67 -2.83 -8.12
C MET A 1 6.30 -2.32 -7.71
N LEU A 2 6.07 -2.09 -6.41
CA LEU A 2 4.83 -1.52 -5.89
C LEU A 2 5.08 -0.05 -5.52
N VAL A 3 4.28 0.87 -6.03
CA VAL A 3 4.37 2.31 -5.73
C VAL A 3 3.15 2.70 -4.91
N LEU A 4 3.37 3.03 -3.64
CA LEU A 4 2.33 3.40 -2.68
C LEU A 4 2.19 4.92 -2.62
N THR A 5 1.17 5.43 -3.30
CA THR A 5 0.92 6.88 -3.39
C THR A 5 -0.50 7.20 -3.84
N GLY A 6 -1.00 8.38 -3.49
CA GLY A 6 -2.32 8.85 -3.93
C GLY A 6 -2.41 9.17 -5.42
N ILE A 7 -3.63 9.17 -5.96
CA ILE A 7 -3.88 9.34 -7.40
C ILE A 7 -3.37 10.68 -7.95
N GLU A 8 -3.42 11.74 -7.14
CA GLU A 8 -3.00 13.10 -7.50
C GLU A 8 -1.49 13.34 -7.36
N ASP A 9 -0.71 12.35 -6.89
CA ASP A 9 0.75 12.51 -6.73
C ASP A 9 1.50 12.37 -8.06
N GLY A 10 1.60 13.47 -8.80
CA GLY A 10 2.41 13.55 -10.03
C GLY A 10 3.91 13.37 -9.80
N THR A 11 4.40 13.39 -8.56
CA THR A 11 5.85 13.20 -8.28
C THR A 11 6.28 11.74 -8.39
N ALA A 12 5.34 10.80 -8.37
CA ALA A 12 5.61 9.40 -8.62
C ALA A 12 5.79 9.09 -10.12
N ASP A 13 5.21 9.90 -11.02
CA ASP A 13 5.15 9.61 -12.46
C ASP A 13 6.53 9.51 -13.11
N PRO A 14 7.50 10.41 -12.83
CA PRO A 14 8.85 10.26 -13.37
C PRO A 14 9.52 8.95 -12.93
N VAL A 15 9.30 8.52 -11.68
CA VAL A 15 9.87 7.26 -11.17
C VAL A 15 9.25 6.07 -11.89
N ILE A 16 7.92 6.06 -12.02
CA ILE A 16 7.18 5.02 -12.75
C ILE A 16 7.64 4.96 -14.21
N HIS A 17 7.80 6.10 -14.86
CA HIS A 17 8.29 6.20 -16.24
C HIS A 17 9.68 5.60 -16.39
N HIS A 18 10.63 5.95 -15.52
CA HIS A 18 11.99 5.42 -15.54
C HIS A 18 12.08 3.92 -15.24
N LEU A 19 11.16 3.38 -14.43
CA LEU A 19 11.05 1.94 -14.19
C LEU A 19 10.48 1.23 -15.41
N SER A 20 9.45 1.80 -16.02
CA SER A 20 8.81 1.28 -17.24
C SER A 20 9.79 1.23 -18.42
N GLN A 21 10.59 2.29 -18.62
CA GLN A 21 11.66 2.31 -19.64
C GLN A 21 12.70 1.19 -19.47
N ARG A 22 12.86 0.67 -18.24
CA ARG A 22 13.76 -0.44 -17.91
C ARG A 22 13.06 -1.80 -17.93
N GLY A 23 11.80 -1.85 -18.36
CA GLY A 23 11.01 -3.08 -18.41
C GLY A 23 10.60 -3.61 -17.04
N VAL A 24 10.67 -2.80 -15.98
CA VAL A 24 10.26 -3.22 -14.63
C VAL A 24 8.73 -3.11 -14.52
N PRO A 25 8.01 -4.20 -14.20
CA PRO A 25 6.58 -4.13 -13.94
C PRO A 25 6.28 -3.25 -12.72
N VAL A 26 5.40 -2.28 -12.89
CA VAL A 26 5.00 -1.33 -11.82
C VAL A 26 3.51 -1.42 -11.58
N VAL A 27 3.13 -1.52 -10.30
CA VAL A 27 1.76 -1.33 -9.84
C VAL A 27 1.74 -0.07 -8.99
N ARG A 28 0.98 0.94 -9.41
CA ARG A 28 0.65 2.11 -8.58
C ARG A 28 -0.64 1.80 -7.84
N MET A 29 -0.65 2.07 -6.54
CA MET A 29 -1.76 1.76 -5.64
C MET A 29 -1.78 2.79 -4.52
N ASP A 30 -2.97 3.23 -4.12
CA ASP A 30 -3.14 4.04 -2.91
C ASP A 30 -3.74 3.19 -1.78
N PRO A 31 -2.99 2.85 -0.72
CA PRO A 31 -3.54 2.22 0.48
C PRO A 31 -4.73 2.96 1.08
N GLY A 32 -4.86 4.28 0.86
CA GLY A 32 -5.99 5.07 1.31
C GLY A 32 -7.33 4.67 0.67
N ASP A 33 -7.32 3.95 -0.46
CA ASP A 33 -8.54 3.43 -1.08
C ASP A 33 -9.16 2.27 -0.27
N PHE A 34 -8.41 1.65 0.65
CA PHE A 34 -8.92 0.61 1.53
C PHE A 34 -9.72 1.20 2.70
N PRO A 35 -10.89 0.64 3.04
CA PRO A 35 -11.56 -0.53 2.42
C PRO A 35 -12.58 -0.18 1.32
N SER A 36 -12.75 1.10 0.98
CA SER A 36 -13.86 1.56 0.12
C SER A 36 -13.80 1.10 -1.35
N ALA A 37 -12.60 1.04 -1.93
CA ALA A 37 -12.37 0.78 -3.35
C ALA A 37 -11.23 -0.23 -3.60
N MET A 38 -10.73 -0.83 -2.52
CA MET A 38 -9.61 -1.76 -2.53
C MET A 38 -9.94 -2.96 -1.63
N THR A 39 -9.57 -4.15 -2.08
CA THR A 39 -9.62 -5.38 -1.29
C THR A 39 -8.22 -5.91 -1.05
N VAL A 40 -8.03 -6.57 0.08
CA VAL A 40 -6.80 -7.29 0.42
C VAL A 40 -7.16 -8.67 0.95
N GLU A 41 -6.48 -9.66 0.39
CA GLU A 41 -6.46 -11.03 0.89
C GLU A 41 -5.01 -11.33 1.24
N ALA A 42 -4.78 -11.70 2.50
CA ALA A 42 -3.44 -11.94 3.00
C ALA A 42 -3.43 -13.12 3.97
N GLU A 43 -2.62 -14.12 3.66
CA GLU A 43 -2.35 -15.26 4.51
C GLU A 43 -0.85 -15.31 4.81
N PHE A 44 -0.50 -15.46 6.09
CA PHE A 44 0.89 -15.59 6.50
C PHE A 44 1.29 -17.06 6.61
N GLY A 45 2.10 -17.53 5.66
CA GLY A 45 2.55 -18.92 5.59
C GLY A 45 3.74 -19.26 6.51
N GLY A 46 4.10 -18.38 7.44
CA GLY A 46 5.23 -18.54 8.36
C GLY A 46 6.52 -17.83 7.94
N ASP A 47 6.82 -17.83 6.64
CA ASP A 47 8.00 -17.14 6.07
C ASP A 47 7.61 -15.89 5.25
N ARG A 48 6.48 -15.95 4.56
CA ARG A 48 6.04 -14.92 3.63
C ARG A 48 4.53 -14.76 3.61
N TRP A 49 4.09 -13.59 3.15
CA TRP A 49 2.70 -13.34 2.82
C TRP A 49 2.33 -13.94 1.46
N ARG A 50 1.12 -14.51 1.39
CA ARG A 50 0.44 -14.95 0.16
C ARG A 50 -0.88 -14.21 0.03
N GLY A 51 -1.37 -14.11 -1.20
CA GLY A 51 -2.63 -13.44 -1.52
C GLY A 51 -2.40 -12.20 -2.37
N SER A 52 -3.36 -11.28 -2.35
CA SER A 52 -3.36 -10.15 -3.28
C SER A 52 -3.97 -8.89 -2.71
N ALA A 53 -3.51 -7.78 -3.25
CA ALA A 53 -4.09 -6.46 -3.06
C ALA A 53 -4.65 -6.01 -4.41
N ARG A 54 -5.95 -5.72 -4.47
CA ARG A 54 -6.67 -5.41 -5.71
C ARG A 54 -7.49 -4.14 -5.57
N GLU A 55 -7.50 -3.35 -6.63
CA GLU A 55 -8.45 -2.26 -6.89
C GLU A 55 -9.16 -2.55 -8.23
N ALA A 56 -10.11 -1.71 -8.63
CA ALA A 56 -11.01 -1.98 -9.76
C ALA A 56 -10.34 -2.48 -11.06
N PHE A 57 -9.15 -1.97 -11.40
CA PHE A 57 -8.48 -2.28 -12.67
C PHE A 57 -7.04 -2.77 -12.52
N ARG A 58 -6.52 -2.83 -11.29
CA ARG A 58 -5.10 -3.12 -11.03
C ARG A 58 -4.97 -3.91 -9.75
N GLY A 59 -3.84 -4.59 -9.62
CA GLY A 59 -3.53 -5.28 -8.38
C GLY A 59 -2.18 -5.94 -8.43
N VAL A 60 -1.77 -6.46 -7.28
CA VAL A 60 -0.49 -7.12 -7.12
C VAL A 60 -0.65 -8.35 -6.23
N ASP A 61 0.03 -9.43 -6.58
CA ASP A 61 0.15 -10.58 -5.70
C ASP A 61 1.24 -10.25 -4.67
N LEU A 62 0.96 -10.43 -3.38
CA LEU A 62 1.86 -10.02 -2.31
C LEU A 62 3.24 -10.70 -2.46
N GLU A 63 3.24 -11.96 -2.90
CA GLU A 63 4.44 -12.76 -3.15
C GLU A 63 5.22 -12.35 -4.40
N SER A 64 4.65 -11.52 -5.30
CA SER A 64 5.32 -10.97 -6.48
C SER A 64 6.05 -9.66 -6.21
N VAL A 65 5.79 -9.02 -5.05
CA VAL A 65 6.42 -7.75 -4.69
C VAL A 65 7.91 -7.99 -4.42
N ARG A 66 8.76 -7.26 -5.14
CA ARG A 66 10.23 -7.28 -4.97
C ARG A 66 10.78 -5.96 -4.43
N GLY A 67 9.97 -4.91 -4.49
CA GLY A 67 10.29 -3.63 -3.89
C GLY A 67 9.06 -2.75 -3.79
N VAL A 68 9.10 -1.86 -2.81
CA VAL A 68 8.06 -0.89 -2.49
C VAL A 68 8.68 0.51 -2.49
N TYR A 69 8.05 1.43 -3.22
CA TYR A 69 8.31 2.85 -3.12
C TYR A 69 7.16 3.51 -2.38
N TYR A 70 7.42 3.90 -1.14
CA TYR A 70 6.47 4.61 -0.31
C TYR A 70 6.65 6.11 -0.49
N ARG A 71 5.59 6.82 -0.87
CA ARG A 71 5.69 8.25 -1.17
C ARG A 71 4.73 9.07 -0.34
N ARG A 72 3.47 9.14 -0.75
CA ARG A 72 2.43 9.94 -0.10
C ARG A 72 1.07 9.25 -0.31
N PRO A 73 0.88 8.05 0.25
CA PRO A 73 -0.44 7.44 0.25
C PRO A 73 -1.43 8.35 1.00
N SER A 74 -2.69 8.34 0.57
CA SER A 74 -3.73 9.11 1.25
C SER A 74 -4.16 8.42 2.55
N GLN A 75 -5.02 9.11 3.33
CA GLN A 75 -5.64 8.48 4.50
C GLN A 75 -6.74 7.51 4.04
N PHE A 76 -7.02 6.49 4.87
CA PHE A 76 -8.09 5.53 4.59
C PHE A 76 -9.44 6.22 4.39
N THR A 77 -10.04 5.95 3.24
CA THR A 77 -11.39 6.36 2.90
C THR A 77 -12.35 5.29 3.40
N LEU A 78 -13.08 5.62 4.47
CA LEU A 78 -14.08 4.73 5.07
C LEU A 78 -15.45 4.92 4.43
N THR A 79 -16.27 3.87 4.42
CA THR A 79 -17.64 3.94 3.92
C THR A 79 -18.47 4.96 4.71
N ALA A 80 -19.27 5.75 4.00
CA ALA A 80 -20.19 6.68 4.60
C ALA A 80 -21.24 5.97 5.49
N GLY A 81 -21.79 6.70 6.47
CA GLY A 81 -22.85 6.17 7.35
C GLY A 81 -22.36 5.47 8.62
N MET A 82 -21.05 5.28 8.79
CA MET A 82 -20.48 4.80 10.04
C MET A 82 -20.60 5.85 11.16
N SER A 83 -20.96 5.41 12.37
CA SER A 83 -20.86 6.20 13.59
C SER A 83 -19.39 6.49 13.95
N ALA A 84 -19.15 7.49 14.81
CA ALA A 84 -17.79 7.85 15.21
C ALA A 84 -16.99 6.70 15.86
N PRO A 85 -17.58 5.85 16.74
CA PRO A 85 -16.90 4.65 17.24
C PRO A 85 -16.51 3.65 16.14
N GLU A 86 -17.42 3.40 15.18
CA GLU A 86 -17.17 2.48 14.07
C GLU A 86 -16.05 3.00 13.16
N GLN A 87 -16.04 4.31 12.86
CA GLN A 87 -14.97 4.91 12.07
C GLN A 87 -13.60 4.75 12.74
N ARG A 88 -13.50 5.00 14.05
CA ARG A 88 -12.24 4.80 14.80
C ARG A 88 -11.79 3.36 14.79
N TRP A 89 -12.73 2.43 14.96
CA TRP A 89 -12.45 1.00 14.91
C TRP A 89 -11.97 0.58 13.51
N ALA A 90 -12.73 0.90 12.47
CA ALA A 90 -12.41 0.55 11.09
C ALA A 90 -11.07 1.16 10.62
N TYR A 91 -10.79 2.41 10.99
CA TYR A 91 -9.51 3.05 10.68
C TYR A 91 -8.35 2.32 11.36
N ARG A 92 -8.50 1.93 12.63
CA ARG A 92 -7.48 1.16 13.36
C ARG A 92 -7.27 -0.21 12.71
N GLU A 93 -8.34 -0.92 12.37
CA GLU A 93 -8.24 -2.22 11.71
C GLU A 93 -7.62 -2.12 10.31
N ALA A 94 -7.95 -1.08 9.53
CA ALA A 94 -7.29 -0.82 8.24
C ALA A 94 -5.79 -0.57 8.42
N ARG A 95 -5.41 0.24 9.41
CA ARG A 95 -4.01 0.53 9.73
C ARG A 95 -3.25 -0.73 10.15
N MET A 96 -3.83 -1.54 11.03
CA MET A 96 -3.17 -2.73 11.57
C MET A 96 -3.16 -3.89 10.56
N GLY A 97 -4.26 -4.10 9.85
CA GLY A 97 -4.43 -5.16 8.85
C GLY A 97 -3.64 -4.86 7.59
N LEU A 98 -4.10 -3.92 6.76
CA LEU A 98 -3.42 -3.60 5.49
C LEU A 98 -2.01 -3.02 5.73
N GLY A 99 -1.89 -2.07 6.67
CA GLY A 99 -0.60 -1.49 6.99
C GLY A 99 0.40 -2.51 7.55
N GLY A 100 -0.05 -3.43 8.40
CA GLY A 100 0.79 -4.51 8.93
C GLY A 100 1.27 -5.46 7.84
N VAL A 101 0.38 -5.90 6.94
CA VAL A 101 0.74 -6.76 5.80
C VAL A 101 1.75 -6.06 4.90
N LEU A 102 1.47 -4.81 4.48
CA LEU A 102 2.36 -4.08 3.60
C LEU A 102 3.73 -3.89 4.26
N LEU A 103 3.80 -3.34 5.48
CA LEU A 103 5.06 -3.04 6.17
C LEU A 103 5.92 -4.27 6.51
N SER A 104 5.33 -5.46 6.51
CA SER A 104 6.02 -6.73 6.76
C SER A 104 6.42 -7.48 5.49
N LEU A 105 6.17 -6.91 4.31
CA LEU A 105 6.72 -7.45 3.06
C LEU A 105 8.25 -7.40 3.09
N ASP A 106 8.87 -8.58 3.04
CA ASP A 106 10.32 -8.74 2.94
C ASP A 106 10.81 -8.44 1.52
N CYS A 107 11.05 -7.15 1.26
CA CYS A 107 11.43 -6.64 -0.05
C CYS A 107 12.22 -5.33 0.08
N LEU A 108 12.71 -4.81 -1.05
CA LEU A 108 13.43 -3.53 -1.05
C LEU A 108 12.47 -2.37 -0.77
N TRP A 109 12.70 -1.63 0.31
CA TRP A 109 11.94 -0.41 0.62
C TRP A 109 12.69 0.86 0.23
N ILE A 110 12.07 1.67 -0.62
CA ILE A 110 12.43 3.06 -0.84
C ILE A 110 11.49 3.90 0.03
N ASN A 111 12.08 4.64 0.96
CA ASN A 111 11.39 5.43 2.00
C ASN A 111 10.53 4.56 2.94
N GLN A 112 11.14 3.59 3.62
CA GLN A 112 10.43 2.75 4.59
C GLN A 112 9.79 3.62 5.70
N PRO A 113 8.47 3.51 5.97
CA PRO A 113 7.78 4.43 6.88
C PRO A 113 8.36 4.49 8.30
N SER A 114 8.78 3.35 8.85
CA SER A 114 9.42 3.30 10.17
C SER A 114 10.76 4.04 10.22
N LYS A 115 11.55 3.96 9.14
CA LYS A 115 12.83 4.68 9.02
C LYS A 115 12.63 6.18 8.78
N MET A 116 11.61 6.55 8.01
CA MET A 116 11.23 7.96 7.84
C MET A 116 10.83 8.58 9.18
N SER A 117 9.94 7.92 9.92
CA SER A 117 9.50 8.39 11.23
C SER A 117 10.64 8.51 12.23
N ALA A 118 11.59 7.57 12.21
CA ALA A 118 12.79 7.63 13.04
C ALA A 118 13.77 8.77 12.65
N ALA A 119 13.68 9.29 11.42
CA ALA A 119 14.53 10.37 10.93
C ALA A 119 13.88 11.76 11.06
N GLU A 120 12.61 11.84 11.45
CA GLU A 120 11.90 13.10 11.74
C GLU A 120 12.18 13.64 13.15
N TYR A 121 12.91 12.89 13.98
CA TYR A 121 13.27 13.20 15.36
C TYR A 121 14.77 13.10 15.57
#